data_AF-A0A3A9BY07-F1
#
_entry.id   AF-A0A3A9BY07-F1
#
_cell.length_a   1.000
_cell.length_b   1.000
_cell.length_c   1.000
_cell.angle_alpha   90.00
_cell.angle_beta   90.00
_cell.angle_gamma   90.00
#
_symmetry.space_group_name_H-M   'P 1'
#
loop_
_entity.id
_entity.type
_entity.pdbx_description
1 polymer ?
#
loop_
_entity_poly.entity_id
_entity_poly.type
_entity_poly.pdbx_seq_one_letter_code
_entity_poly.pdbx_strand_id
1 'polypeptide(L)'
;MIRWRLCGILRNGWLIKNEGAGDKKSINFFMQDLTQANEKYKGDALLQKQYTADFLTKKRKKNQGEIPQYYVEGNHEAIIPPETWELVQEEMERRRNMDARYSSASIFSSKIKCSECGNWYGSKVWHSQDKYRRVIFQCNRKFKNDKKCRTPHLTEDEIKDAFMKAVNAVIPEKDELIANTKVMMRTLCDTTELEVEQSRFLTETKMVAEMVKRIVAENKAEAMDQEEYQRRRNELAARYEAARDGYEKASGEISDRQGKRKTYMRFIGGLQKLDGFCTKFDEELWTALLDHATVYARDDIRFTFKAGNEMKVN
;
A
#
# COMPACT_ATOMS: atom_id res chain seq x y z
N MET A 1 5.27 34.40 0.85
CA MET A 1 6.30 33.75 -0.01
C MET A 1 6.93 32.60 0.81
N ILE A 2 6.21 31.48 0.96
CA ILE A 2 6.60 30.38 1.85
C ILE A 2 7.03 29.22 0.96
N ARG A 3 8.33 28.93 1.03
CA ARG A 3 9.07 27.97 0.22
C ARG A 3 8.91 26.59 0.88
N TRP A 4 8.08 25.73 0.31
CA TRP A 4 7.90 24.35 0.79
C TRP A 4 9.18 23.53 0.57
N ARG A 5 9.84 23.13 1.66
CA ARG A 5 10.87 22.08 1.68
C ARG A 5 10.23 20.79 2.17
N LEU A 6 9.54 20.09 1.27
CA LEU A 6 9.10 18.70 1.48
C LEU A 6 10.09 17.77 0.78
N CYS A 7 11.26 17.55 1.39
CA CYS A 7 12.12 16.42 1.06
C CYS A 7 13.12 16.24 2.20
N GLY A 8 12.87 15.33 3.14
CA GLY A 8 13.79 15.17 4.28
C GLY A 8 13.58 14.00 5.24
N ILE A 9 12.39 13.41 5.32
CA ILE A 9 12.11 12.47 6.43
C ILE A 9 12.81 11.10 6.26
N LEU A 10 13.30 10.74 5.07
CA LEU A 10 14.03 9.49 4.85
C LEU A 10 15.54 9.63 4.61
N ARG A 11 16.09 10.86 4.54
CA ARG A 11 17.53 11.08 4.26
C ARG A 11 18.40 11.33 5.49
N ASN A 12 17.81 11.63 6.64
CA ASN A 12 18.58 11.94 7.85
C ASN A 12 18.58 10.77 8.82
N GLY A 13 19.39 9.76 8.50
CA GLY A 13 20.11 9.04 9.55
C GLY A 13 21.13 9.99 10.17
N TRP A 14 20.70 10.91 11.03
CA TRP A 14 21.60 11.74 11.85
C TRP A 14 21.11 11.80 13.30
N LEU A 15 21.83 11.00 14.12
CA LEU A 15 22.34 11.35 15.45
C LEU A 15 21.34 11.95 16.46
N ILE A 16 20.54 11.07 17.05
CA ILE A 16 20.30 11.19 18.50
C ILE A 16 21.54 10.61 19.19
N LYS A 17 22.46 11.48 19.61
CA LYS A 17 23.43 11.13 20.65
C LYS A 17 22.64 10.99 21.95
N ASN A 18 22.17 9.79 22.25
CA ASN A 18 21.83 9.43 23.62
C ASN A 18 23.02 8.65 24.17
N GLU A 19 23.67 9.25 25.15
CA GLU A 19 24.59 8.59 26.05
C GLU A 19 23.84 7.42 26.71
N GLY A 20 24.29 6.19 26.43
CA GLY A 20 23.80 4.98 27.10
C GLY A 20 22.48 4.41 26.56
N ALA A 21 22.50 3.74 25.40
CA ALA A 21 21.50 2.72 25.08
C ALA A 21 22.02 1.76 24.02
N GLY A 22 21.67 0.48 24.18
CA GLY A 22 22.17 -0.66 23.42
C GLY A 22 21.92 -0.67 21.91
N ASP A 23 22.30 -1.80 21.31
CA ASP A 23 22.56 -2.04 19.89
C ASP A 23 21.57 -1.34 18.91
N LYS A 24 22.07 -0.30 18.22
CA LYS A 24 21.30 0.69 17.43
C LYS A 24 20.43 0.10 16.30
N LYS A 25 20.68 -1.15 15.89
CA LYS A 25 19.90 -1.83 14.84
C LYS A 25 18.54 -2.33 15.32
N SER A 26 18.40 -2.69 16.60
CA SER A 26 17.12 -3.20 17.12
C SER A 26 16.10 -2.09 17.33
N ILE A 27 16.55 -0.90 17.75
CA ILE A 27 15.70 0.24 18.12
C ILE A 27 14.97 0.83 16.90
N ASN A 28 15.64 0.95 15.75
CA ASN A 28 15.03 1.50 14.53
C ASN A 28 13.96 0.57 13.94
N PHE A 29 14.16 -0.75 13.98
CA PHE A 29 13.17 -1.72 13.53
C PHE A 29 11.94 -1.70 14.45
N PHE A 30 12.16 -1.66 15.77
CA PHE A 30 11.09 -1.58 16.76
C PHE A 30 10.26 -0.29 16.69
N MET A 31 10.90 0.87 16.55
CA MET A 31 10.20 2.16 16.42
C MET A 31 9.36 2.24 15.14
N GLN A 32 9.87 1.66 14.04
CA GLN A 32 9.18 1.65 12.76
C GLN A 32 7.93 0.78 12.81
N ASP A 33 8.01 -0.45 13.34
CA ASP A 33 6.84 -1.33 13.51
C ASP A 33 5.81 -0.76 14.50
N LEU A 34 6.27 -0.12 15.59
CA LEU A 34 5.40 0.42 16.64
C LEU A 34 4.61 1.67 16.20
N THR A 35 5.22 2.54 15.39
CA THR A 35 4.55 3.73 14.82
C THR A 35 3.61 3.38 13.68
N GLN A 36 3.92 2.31 12.94
CA GLN A 36 3.22 1.95 11.70
C GLN A 36 2.05 1.01 11.92
N ALA A 37 2.09 0.05 12.84
CA ALA A 37 0.98 -0.89 13.04
C ALA A 37 -0.07 -0.43 14.06
N ASN A 38 0.19 0.66 14.81
CA ASN A 38 -0.61 1.02 15.98
C ASN A 38 -1.49 2.23 15.69
N GLU A 39 -2.80 2.03 15.77
CA GLU A 39 -3.83 3.04 15.52
C GLU A 39 -3.69 4.28 16.42
N LYS A 40 -3.01 4.13 17.56
CA LYS A 40 -2.71 5.22 18.49
C LYS A 40 -2.01 6.41 17.84
N TYR A 41 -1.15 6.17 16.86
CA TYR A 41 -0.40 7.27 16.24
C TYR A 41 -1.28 8.17 15.36
N LYS A 42 -2.40 7.67 14.83
CA LYS A 42 -3.40 8.47 14.14
C LYS A 42 -4.49 9.07 15.04
N GLY A 43 -4.34 8.90 16.37
CA GLY A 43 -5.30 9.43 17.35
C GLY A 43 -6.36 8.42 17.80
N ASP A 44 -6.40 7.23 17.21
CA ASP A 44 -7.42 6.21 17.50
C ASP A 44 -6.99 5.25 18.60
N ALA A 45 -7.92 4.51 19.20
CA ALA A 45 -7.61 3.52 20.22
C ALA A 45 -8.47 2.27 20.08
N LEU A 46 -7.83 1.10 19.94
CA LEU A 46 -8.51 -0.18 20.12
C LEU A 46 -8.36 -0.63 21.58
N LEU A 47 -9.48 -0.58 22.30
CA LEU A 47 -9.56 -0.99 23.70
C LEU A 47 -9.66 -2.52 23.81
N GLN A 48 -9.19 -3.05 24.94
CA GLN A 48 -9.28 -4.48 25.28
C GLN A 48 -8.57 -5.45 24.30
N LYS A 49 -7.46 -5.04 23.68
CA LYS A 49 -6.55 -5.93 22.91
C LYS A 49 -6.06 -7.16 23.71
N GLN A 50 -6.03 -7.04 25.03
CA GLN A 50 -5.65 -8.09 25.96
C GLN A 50 -6.57 -8.07 27.17
N TYR A 51 -6.92 -9.24 27.67
CA TYR A 51 -7.75 -9.40 28.87
C TYR A 51 -7.08 -10.34 29.88
N THR A 52 -7.53 -10.28 31.12
CA THR A 52 -7.07 -11.17 32.18
C THR A 52 -7.85 -12.48 32.08
N ALA A 53 -7.20 -13.56 31.67
CA ALA A 53 -7.85 -14.86 31.48
C ALA A 53 -8.09 -15.61 32.80
N ASP A 54 -7.27 -15.31 33.82
CA ASP A 54 -7.36 -15.93 35.14
C ASP A 54 -7.12 -14.86 36.21
N PHE A 55 -8.12 -14.68 37.06
CA PHE A 55 -8.16 -13.67 38.11
C PHE A 55 -7.16 -13.96 39.25
N LEU A 56 -6.85 -15.23 39.50
CA LEU A 56 -5.93 -15.65 40.56
C LEU A 56 -4.48 -15.47 40.10
N THR A 57 -4.18 -15.88 38.87
CA THR A 57 -2.81 -15.83 38.33
C THR A 57 -2.48 -14.54 37.60
N LYS A 58 -3.47 -13.64 37.42
CA LYS A 58 -3.37 -12.37 36.66
C LYS A 58 -2.78 -12.54 35.25
N LYS A 59 -2.90 -13.74 34.68
CA LYS A 59 -2.36 -14.03 33.34
C LYS A 59 -3.13 -13.25 32.29
N ARG A 60 -2.40 -12.41 31.54
CA ARG A 60 -2.96 -11.64 30.42
C ARG A 60 -2.90 -12.48 29.14
N LYS A 61 -4.02 -12.58 28.44
CA LYS A 61 -4.14 -13.24 27.13
C LYS A 61 -4.51 -12.19 26.08
N LYS A 62 -4.00 -12.34 24.86
CA LYS A 62 -4.49 -11.57 23.70
C LYS A 62 -5.96 -11.94 23.47
N ASN A 63 -6.77 -10.93 23.26
CA ASN A 63 -8.18 -11.08 22.97
C ASN A 63 -8.33 -11.37 21.46
N GLN A 64 -8.78 -12.57 21.13
CA GLN A 64 -9.09 -13.06 19.78
C GLN A 64 -10.61 -13.07 19.52
N GLY A 65 -11.39 -12.39 20.37
CA GLY A 65 -12.85 -12.36 20.32
C GLY A 65 -13.52 -12.88 21.59
N GLU A 66 -12.76 -13.25 22.62
CA GLU A 66 -13.33 -13.73 23.89
C GLU A 66 -14.07 -12.61 24.66
N ILE A 67 -13.69 -11.34 24.47
CA ILE A 67 -14.36 -10.17 25.05
C ILE A 67 -14.59 -9.11 23.95
N PRO A 68 -15.69 -8.34 23.96
CA PRO A 68 -15.89 -7.26 22.98
C PRO A 68 -14.72 -6.28 22.93
N GLN A 69 -14.17 -6.04 21.75
CA GLN A 69 -13.17 -4.98 21.54
C GLN A 69 -13.87 -3.74 21.00
N TYR A 70 -13.44 -2.56 21.47
CA TYR A 70 -14.02 -1.29 21.05
C TYR A 70 -12.96 -0.47 20.34
N TYR A 71 -13.25 -0.08 19.10
CA TYR A 71 -12.44 0.87 18.34
C TYR A 71 -13.00 2.28 18.56
N VAL A 72 -12.17 3.20 19.04
CA VAL A 72 -12.54 4.59 19.32
C VAL A 72 -11.73 5.48 18.39
N GLU A 73 -12.43 6.22 17.52
CA GLU A 73 -11.82 7.22 16.65
C GLU A 73 -11.55 8.52 17.42
N GLY A 74 -10.40 9.16 17.18
CA GLY A 74 -10.08 10.47 17.76
C GLY A 74 -9.99 10.50 19.28
N ASN A 75 -9.62 9.38 19.92
CA ASN A 75 -9.47 9.26 21.36
C ASN A 75 -8.46 10.26 21.96
N HIS A 76 -7.44 10.65 21.20
CA HIS A 76 -6.42 11.63 21.59
C HIS A 76 -5.85 12.33 20.35
N GLU A 77 -5.15 13.44 20.58
CA GLU A 77 -4.49 14.17 19.51
C GLU A 77 -3.51 13.26 18.74
N ALA A 78 -3.68 13.23 17.42
CA ALA A 78 -2.89 12.38 16.56
C ALA A 78 -1.44 12.86 16.51
N ILE A 79 -0.50 11.95 16.77
CA ILE A 79 0.93 12.22 16.61
C ILE A 79 1.29 12.35 15.13
N ILE A 80 0.64 11.55 14.28
CA ILE A 80 0.74 11.57 12.82
C ILE A 80 -0.65 11.89 12.28
N PRO A 81 -0.80 12.89 11.38
CA PRO A 81 -2.10 13.17 10.76
C PRO A 81 -2.69 11.90 10.12
N PRO A 82 -4.00 11.63 10.30
CA PRO A 82 -4.64 10.43 9.78
C PRO A 82 -4.37 10.19 8.29
N GLU A 83 -4.39 11.25 7.46
CA GLU A 83 -4.11 11.13 6.03
C GLU A 83 -2.68 10.64 5.75
N THR A 84 -1.70 11.06 6.55
CA THR A 84 -0.31 10.63 6.40
C THR A 84 -0.14 9.19 6.87
N TRP A 85 -0.83 8.80 7.95
CA TRP A 85 -0.78 7.44 8.46
C TRP A 85 -1.37 6.43 7.46
N GLU A 86 -2.49 6.77 6.83
CA GLU A 86 -3.10 5.97 5.77
C GLU A 86 -2.19 5.79 4.56
N LEU A 87 -1.55 6.88 4.09
CA LEU A 87 -0.58 6.80 2.98
C LEU A 87 0.60 5.87 3.30
N VAL A 88 1.03 5.82 4.56
CA VAL A 88 2.08 4.91 5.01
C VAL A 88 1.58 3.46 5.00
N GLN A 89 0.35 3.19 5.44
CA GLN A 89 -0.25 1.85 5.35
C GLN A 89 -0.31 1.35 3.91
N GLU A 90 -0.81 2.18 2.99
CA GLU A 90 -0.90 1.84 1.57
C GLU A 90 0.47 1.50 0.97
N GLU A 91 1.49 2.31 1.29
CA GLU A 91 2.85 2.06 0.83
C GLU A 91 3.45 0.79 1.43
N MET A 92 3.11 0.43 2.67
CA MET A 92 3.52 -0.83 3.28
C MET A 92 2.85 -2.04 2.65
N GLU A 93 1.53 -1.98 2.41
CA GLU A 93 0.80 -3.05 1.75
C GLU A 93 1.33 -3.26 0.33
N ARG A 94 1.57 -2.17 -0.40
CA ARG A 94 2.26 -2.21 -1.70
C ARG A 94 3.64 -2.89 -1.59
N ARG A 95 4.41 -2.62 -0.54
CA ARG A 95 5.72 -3.28 -0.29
C ARG A 95 5.59 -4.75 0.02
N ARG A 96 4.59 -5.13 0.82
CA ARG A 96 4.33 -6.52 1.20
C ARG A 96 3.91 -7.37 0.00
N ASN A 97 3.13 -6.78 -0.91
CA ASN A 97 2.63 -7.44 -2.11
C ASN A 97 3.64 -7.44 -3.28
N MET A 98 4.88 -6.95 -3.08
CA MET A 98 5.96 -7.07 -4.07
C MET A 98 6.80 -8.32 -3.81
N ASP A 99 6.90 -9.20 -4.81
CA ASP A 99 7.73 -10.42 -4.80
C ASP A 99 9.24 -10.18 -4.62
N ALA A 100 9.71 -8.94 -4.85
CA ALA A 100 11.12 -8.57 -4.77
C ALA A 100 11.40 -7.68 -3.55
N ARG A 101 12.56 -7.87 -2.89
CA ARG A 101 13.02 -6.97 -1.82
C ARG A 101 13.02 -5.52 -2.33
N TYR A 102 12.07 -4.73 -1.85
CA TYR A 102 12.01 -3.31 -2.12
C TYR A 102 13.17 -2.61 -1.42
N SER A 103 13.99 -1.91 -2.19
CA SER A 103 15.08 -1.08 -1.66
C SER A 103 14.73 0.38 -1.87
N SER A 104 14.62 1.14 -0.78
CA SER A 104 14.46 2.60 -0.83
C SER A 104 15.76 3.34 -1.19
N ALA A 105 16.80 2.63 -1.64
CA ALA A 105 18.10 3.22 -1.96
C ALA A 105 18.04 4.23 -3.12
N SER A 106 17.03 4.15 -3.99
CA SER A 106 16.84 5.06 -5.12
C SER A 106 15.36 5.15 -5.54
N ILE A 107 14.95 6.30 -6.08
CA ILE A 107 13.61 6.52 -6.67
C ILE A 107 13.32 5.63 -7.89
N PHE A 108 14.37 5.07 -8.50
CA PHE A 108 14.28 4.17 -9.65
C PHE A 108 14.09 2.70 -9.23
N SER A 109 14.24 2.39 -7.94
CA SER A 109 14.02 1.05 -7.41
C SER A 109 12.58 0.60 -7.63
N SER A 110 12.40 -0.62 -8.14
CA SER A 110 11.08 -1.20 -8.46
C SER A 110 10.26 -0.34 -9.43
N LYS A 111 10.93 0.45 -10.28
CA LYS A 111 10.30 1.24 -11.34
C LYS A 111 10.79 0.89 -12.73
N ILE A 112 11.89 0.16 -12.88
CA ILE A 112 12.49 -0.15 -14.18
C ILE A 112 12.56 -1.66 -14.37
N LYS A 113 11.96 -2.18 -15.43
CA LYS A 113 11.88 -3.60 -15.78
C LYS A 113 12.73 -3.94 -17.00
N CYS A 114 13.25 -5.16 -16.99
CA CYS A 114 13.89 -5.79 -18.15
C CYS A 114 12.83 -6.36 -19.09
N SER A 115 12.86 -5.97 -20.37
CA SER A 115 11.95 -6.52 -21.38
C SER A 115 12.13 -8.03 -21.60
N GLU A 116 13.36 -8.55 -21.46
CA GLU A 116 13.68 -9.95 -21.76
C GLU A 116 13.25 -10.93 -20.67
N CYS A 117 13.34 -10.53 -19.40
CA CYS A 117 13.08 -11.46 -18.28
C CYS A 117 12.07 -10.95 -17.26
N GLY A 118 11.45 -9.80 -17.51
CA GLY A 118 10.44 -9.17 -16.65
C GLY A 118 10.95 -8.70 -15.28
N ASN A 119 12.19 -9.02 -14.91
CA ASN A 119 12.74 -8.68 -13.60
C ASN A 119 13.15 -7.21 -13.51
N TRP A 120 13.15 -6.70 -12.28
CA TRP A 120 13.52 -5.33 -11.98
C TRP A 120 15.02 -5.07 -12.17
N TYR A 121 15.33 -3.87 -12.65
CA TYR A 121 16.67 -3.27 -12.57
C TYR A 121 16.99 -2.92 -11.12
N GLY A 122 18.28 -2.90 -10.81
CA GLY A 122 18.79 -2.43 -9.52
C GLY A 122 20.06 -1.63 -9.70
N SER A 123 20.32 -0.73 -8.74
CA SER A 123 21.54 0.05 -8.68
C SER A 123 22.75 -0.86 -8.43
N LYS A 124 23.81 -0.68 -9.21
CA LYS A 124 25.14 -1.26 -9.01
C LYS A 124 26.16 -0.12 -8.96
N VAL A 125 27.14 -0.25 -8.08
CA VAL A 125 28.25 0.70 -8.00
C VAL A 125 29.40 0.14 -8.82
N TRP A 126 29.86 0.91 -9.81
CA TRP A 126 31.08 0.61 -10.56
C TRP A 126 32.21 1.51 -10.07
N HIS A 127 33.45 1.03 -10.16
CA HIS A 127 34.64 1.74 -9.68
C HIS A 127 34.51 2.20 -8.22
N SER A 128 34.01 1.31 -7.35
CA SER A 128 33.64 1.67 -5.96
C SER A 128 34.79 2.24 -5.12
N GLN A 129 36.04 1.90 -5.46
CA GLN A 129 37.25 2.28 -4.72
C GLN A 129 38.03 3.43 -5.39
N ASP A 130 37.54 3.98 -6.50
CA ASP A 130 38.27 4.95 -7.33
C ASP A 130 37.44 6.23 -7.57
N LYS A 131 38.10 7.33 -7.93
CA LYS A 131 37.48 8.63 -8.28
C LYS A 131 36.45 8.56 -9.41
N TYR A 132 36.46 7.53 -10.25
CA TYR A 132 35.47 7.27 -11.30
C TYR A 132 34.24 6.50 -10.80
N ARG A 133 34.03 6.41 -9.47
CA ARG A 133 32.86 5.80 -8.84
C ARG A 133 31.58 6.32 -9.48
N ARG A 134 30.78 5.40 -10.03
CA ARG A 134 29.48 5.71 -10.62
C ARG A 134 28.41 4.71 -10.24
N VAL A 135 27.17 5.16 -10.17
CA VAL A 135 26.00 4.31 -9.97
C VAL A 135 25.37 4.06 -11.33
N ILE A 136 25.18 2.79 -11.66
CA ILE A 136 24.46 2.36 -12.86
C ILE A 136 23.28 1.49 -12.48
N PHE A 137 22.27 1.45 -13.33
CA PHE A 137 21.10 0.59 -13.21
C PHE A 137 21.22 -0.56 -14.21
N GLN A 138 21.10 -1.79 -13.72
CA GLN A 138 21.17 -2.99 -14.55
C GLN A 138 20.15 -4.02 -14.07
N CYS A 139 19.61 -4.81 -15.00
CA CYS A 139 18.76 -5.96 -14.70
C CYS A 139 19.39 -6.85 -13.61
N ASN A 140 18.67 -7.06 -12.49
CA ASN A 140 19.20 -7.82 -11.35
C ASN A 140 19.42 -9.30 -11.65
N ARG A 141 18.71 -9.85 -12.63
CA ARG A 141 18.86 -11.24 -13.09
C ARG A 141 19.64 -11.38 -14.39
N LYS A 142 20.32 -10.34 -14.86
CA LYS A 142 21.05 -10.33 -16.15
C LYS A 142 21.93 -11.56 -16.35
N PHE A 143 22.61 -12.02 -15.30
CA PHE A 143 23.50 -13.18 -15.30
C PHE A 143 23.00 -14.37 -14.48
N LYS A 144 21.78 -14.32 -13.95
CA LYS A 144 21.21 -15.34 -13.05
C LYS A 144 20.17 -16.24 -13.72
N ASN A 145 19.71 -15.88 -14.91
CA ASN A 145 18.77 -16.67 -15.69
C ASN A 145 19.52 -17.62 -16.64
N ASP A 146 18.85 -18.68 -17.09
CA ASP A 146 19.40 -19.63 -18.08
C ASP A 146 19.87 -18.93 -19.36
N LYS A 147 19.11 -17.92 -19.81
CA LYS A 147 19.50 -17.00 -20.89
C LYS A 147 19.88 -15.64 -20.30
N LYS A 148 21.12 -15.21 -20.57
CA LYS A 148 21.63 -13.91 -20.12
C LYS A 148 20.88 -12.77 -20.83
N CYS A 149 20.38 -11.80 -20.05
CA CYS A 149 19.67 -10.67 -20.63
C CYS A 149 20.63 -9.77 -21.42
N ARG A 150 20.27 -9.35 -22.63
CA ARG A 150 21.08 -8.45 -23.48
C ARG A 150 20.78 -6.98 -23.23
N THR A 151 19.65 -6.65 -22.61
CA THR A 151 19.28 -5.28 -22.20
C THR A 151 20.45 -4.50 -21.56
N PRO A 152 20.63 -3.21 -21.87
CA PRO A 152 21.81 -2.44 -21.47
C PRO A 152 21.85 -2.13 -19.96
N HIS A 153 22.92 -1.48 -19.53
CA HIS A 153 22.90 -0.73 -18.28
C HIS A 153 22.55 0.72 -18.60
N LEU A 154 21.90 1.39 -17.64
CA LEU A 154 21.51 2.80 -17.76
C LEU A 154 22.14 3.60 -16.63
N THR A 155 22.48 4.84 -16.90
CA THR A 155 22.84 5.84 -15.89
C THR A 155 21.59 6.55 -15.37
N GLU A 156 21.72 7.22 -14.24
CA GLU A 156 20.64 8.02 -13.68
C GLU A 156 20.18 9.13 -14.65
N ASP A 157 21.13 9.82 -15.28
CA ASP A 157 20.83 10.90 -16.22
C ASP A 157 20.09 10.39 -17.46
N GLU A 158 20.48 9.24 -18.02
CA GLU A 158 19.78 8.63 -19.16
C GLU A 158 18.33 8.27 -18.82
N ILE A 159 18.07 7.76 -17.61
CA ILE A 159 16.71 7.43 -17.18
C ILE A 159 15.89 8.72 -17.03
N LYS A 160 16.47 9.75 -16.42
CA LYS A 160 15.81 11.05 -16.21
C LYS A 160 15.48 11.72 -17.53
N ASP A 161 16.43 11.76 -18.45
CA ASP A 161 16.27 12.37 -19.78
C ASP A 161 15.23 11.63 -20.62
N ALA A 162 15.27 10.30 -20.63
CA ALA A 162 14.26 9.49 -21.31
C ALA A 162 12.87 9.73 -20.72
N PHE A 163 12.75 9.81 -19.39
CA PHE A 163 11.47 10.10 -18.75
C PHE A 163 10.94 11.49 -19.09
N MET A 164 11.80 12.52 -19.08
CA MET A 164 11.39 13.87 -19.46
C MET A 164 10.87 13.91 -20.90
N LYS A 165 11.54 13.22 -21.84
CA LYS A 165 11.06 13.09 -23.22
C LYS A 165 9.69 12.40 -23.28
N ALA A 166 9.51 11.32 -22.53
CA ALA A 166 8.22 10.62 -22.46
C ALA A 166 7.08 11.52 -21.95
N VAL A 167 7.33 12.26 -20.87
CA VAL A 167 6.34 13.19 -20.30
C VAL A 167 6.04 14.31 -21.29
N ASN A 168 7.07 14.88 -21.93
CA ASN A 168 6.93 15.95 -22.90
C ASN A 168 6.12 15.54 -24.13
N ALA A 169 6.21 14.28 -24.55
CA ALA A 169 5.40 13.73 -25.64
C ALA A 169 3.90 13.64 -25.30
N VAL A 170 3.54 13.60 -24.01
CA VAL A 170 2.14 13.50 -23.55
C VAL A 170 1.49 14.86 -23.38
N ILE A 171 2.27 15.92 -23.21
CA ILE A 171 1.76 17.29 -22.94
C ILE A 171 0.70 17.73 -23.97
N PRO A 172 0.87 17.54 -25.29
CA PRO A 172 -0.12 17.97 -26.27
C PRO A 172 -1.50 17.31 -26.10
N GLU A 173 -1.54 16.07 -25.62
CA GLU A 173 -2.75 15.27 -25.44
C GLU A 173 -3.21 15.20 -23.97
N LYS A 174 -2.61 16.04 -23.10
CA LYS A 174 -2.83 16.02 -21.65
C LYS A 174 -4.31 16.13 -21.27
N ASP A 175 -5.05 17.04 -21.90
CA ASP A 175 -6.45 17.30 -21.53
C ASP A 175 -7.36 16.13 -21.89
N GLU A 176 -7.13 15.52 -23.06
CA GLU A 176 -7.82 14.29 -23.47
C GLU A 176 -7.48 13.14 -22.53
N LEU A 177 -6.20 12.98 -22.17
CA LEU A 177 -5.76 11.96 -21.23
C LEU A 177 -6.38 12.13 -19.84
N ILE A 178 -6.50 13.36 -19.35
CA ILE A 178 -7.22 13.67 -18.10
C ILE A 178 -8.69 13.30 -18.22
N ALA A 179 -9.35 13.66 -19.33
CA ALA A 179 -10.76 13.34 -19.56
C ALA A 179 -11.00 11.82 -19.59
N ASN A 180 -10.21 11.08 -20.37
CA ASN A 180 -10.29 9.62 -20.47
C ASN A 180 -10.03 8.95 -19.12
N THR A 181 -9.03 9.43 -18.37
CA THR A 181 -8.74 8.91 -17.02
C THR A 181 -9.90 9.17 -16.04
N LYS A 182 -10.56 10.34 -16.13
CA LYS A 182 -11.75 10.64 -15.31
C LYS A 182 -12.92 9.70 -15.64
N VAL A 183 -13.12 9.36 -16.91
CA VAL A 183 -14.15 8.39 -17.33
C VAL A 183 -13.82 7.01 -16.76
N MET A 184 -12.58 6.51 -16.95
CA MET A 184 -12.15 5.24 -16.37
C MET A 184 -12.31 5.20 -14.85
N MET A 185 -11.95 6.28 -14.16
CA MET A 185 -12.10 6.39 -12.70
C MET A 185 -13.56 6.30 -12.27
N ARG A 186 -14.50 6.90 -13.01
CA ARG A 186 -15.94 6.81 -12.69
C ARG A 186 -16.46 5.38 -12.86
N THR A 187 -16.04 4.69 -13.93
CA THR A 187 -16.57 3.35 -14.24
C THR A 187 -15.90 2.23 -13.42
N LEU A 188 -14.57 2.26 -13.27
CA LEU A 188 -13.80 1.18 -12.64
C LEU A 188 -13.67 1.32 -11.12
N CYS A 189 -13.88 2.53 -10.60
CA CYS A 189 -13.73 2.83 -9.18
C CYS A 189 -15.05 3.22 -8.50
N ASP A 190 -16.19 2.89 -9.12
CA ASP A 190 -17.49 3.00 -8.47
C ASP A 190 -17.61 1.93 -7.38
N THR A 191 -17.98 2.34 -6.17
CA THR A 191 -18.14 1.48 -5.00
C THR A 191 -19.58 1.43 -4.51
N THR A 192 -20.51 2.16 -5.13
CA THR A 192 -21.88 2.34 -4.66
C THR A 192 -22.61 1.01 -4.42
N GLU A 193 -22.61 0.11 -5.39
CA GLU A 193 -23.26 -1.21 -5.26
C GLU A 193 -22.58 -2.07 -4.18
N LEU A 194 -21.24 -2.06 -4.14
CA LEU A 194 -20.46 -2.82 -3.16
C LEU A 194 -20.71 -2.32 -1.73
N GLU A 195 -20.88 -1.01 -1.53
CA GLU A 195 -21.20 -0.41 -0.23
C GLU A 195 -22.60 -0.82 0.25
N VAL A 196 -23.56 -0.95 -0.67
CA VAL A 196 -24.89 -1.51 -0.38
C VAL A 196 -24.78 -2.99 0.02
N GLU A 197 -24.00 -3.78 -0.71
CA GLU A 197 -23.78 -5.20 -0.36
C GLU A 197 -23.07 -5.37 0.98
N GLN A 198 -22.01 -4.58 1.23
CA GLN A 198 -21.28 -4.56 2.49
C GLN A 198 -22.23 -4.23 3.65
N SER A 199 -23.10 -3.24 3.49
CA SER A 199 -24.10 -2.85 4.49
C SER A 199 -25.15 -3.93 4.73
N ARG A 200 -25.59 -4.63 3.67
CA ARG A 200 -26.49 -5.79 3.76
C ARG A 200 -25.84 -6.90 4.58
N PHE A 201 -24.61 -7.29 4.26
CA PHE A 201 -23.88 -8.33 5.00
C PHE A 201 -23.63 -7.94 6.45
N LEU A 202 -23.26 -6.68 6.72
CA LEU A 202 -23.09 -6.18 8.08
C LEU A 202 -24.39 -6.26 8.90
N THR A 203 -25.52 -5.96 8.28
CA THR A 203 -26.84 -6.05 8.92
C THR A 203 -27.19 -7.50 9.21
N GLU A 204 -26.97 -8.40 8.24
CA GLU A 204 -27.18 -9.84 8.40
C GLU A 204 -26.35 -10.42 9.55
N THR A 205 -25.05 -10.09 9.61
CA THR A 205 -24.16 -10.50 10.70
C THR A 205 -24.70 -10.09 12.08
N LYS A 206 -25.23 -8.87 12.20
CA LYS A 206 -25.87 -8.39 13.44
C LYS A 206 -27.15 -9.17 13.76
N MET A 207 -28.01 -9.43 12.78
CA MET A 207 -29.24 -10.20 12.99
C MET A 207 -28.94 -11.63 13.44
N VAL A 208 -27.98 -12.30 12.79
CA VAL A 208 -27.59 -13.67 13.16
C VAL A 208 -26.97 -13.72 14.54
N ALA A 209 -26.15 -12.73 14.92
CA ALA A 209 -25.61 -12.63 16.28
C ALA A 209 -26.71 -12.52 17.35
N GLU A 210 -27.77 -11.75 17.09
CA GLU A 210 -28.93 -11.67 17.99
C GLU A 210 -29.72 -12.98 18.04
N MET A 211 -29.90 -13.67 16.91
CA MET A 211 -30.54 -15.00 16.89
C MET A 211 -29.74 -16.03 17.70
N VAL A 212 -28.40 -16.01 17.59
CA VAL A 212 -27.52 -16.88 18.40
C VAL A 212 -27.70 -16.60 19.88
N LYS A 213 -27.70 -15.32 20.30
CA LYS A 213 -27.94 -14.94 21.71
C LYS A 213 -29.29 -15.47 22.20
N ARG A 214 -30.34 -15.38 21.38
CA ARG A 214 -31.68 -15.84 21.74
C ARG A 214 -31.73 -17.35 21.97
N ILE A 215 -31.19 -18.17 21.06
CA ILE A 215 -31.23 -19.64 21.24
C ILE A 215 -30.39 -20.09 22.45
N VAL A 216 -29.31 -19.37 22.77
CA VAL A 216 -28.48 -19.64 23.96
C VAL A 216 -29.27 -19.31 25.23
N ALA A 217 -30.02 -18.20 25.24
CA ALA A 217 -30.87 -17.82 26.35
C ALA A 217 -32.04 -18.81 26.55
N GLU A 218 -32.69 -19.23 25.47
CA GLU A 218 -33.78 -20.22 25.49
C GLU A 218 -33.31 -21.56 26.08
N ASN A 219 -32.19 -22.11 25.59
CA ASN A 219 -31.62 -23.36 26.10
C ASN A 219 -31.14 -23.27 27.56
N LYS A 220 -30.83 -22.05 28.05
CA LYS A 220 -30.50 -21.82 29.46
C LYS A 220 -31.74 -21.76 30.35
N ALA A 221 -32.85 -21.21 29.84
CA ALA A 221 -34.10 -21.06 30.58
C ALA A 221 -34.86 -22.39 30.68
N GLU A 222 -34.94 -23.14 29.58
CA GLU A 222 -35.61 -24.43 29.50
C GLU A 222 -34.70 -25.44 28.80
N ALA A 223 -34.59 -26.64 29.36
CA ALA A 223 -33.76 -27.70 28.80
C ALA A 223 -34.31 -28.10 27.42
N MET A 224 -33.63 -27.66 26.37
CA MET A 224 -33.97 -27.99 24.99
C MET A 224 -33.40 -29.36 24.63
N ASP A 225 -34.02 -30.02 23.63
CA ASP A 225 -33.39 -31.17 22.99
C ASP A 225 -32.01 -30.77 22.45
N GLN A 226 -30.98 -31.53 22.82
CA GLN A 226 -29.61 -31.15 22.54
C GLN A 226 -29.26 -31.33 21.06
N GLU A 227 -29.87 -32.28 20.34
CA GLU A 227 -29.65 -32.45 18.91
C GLU A 227 -30.29 -31.31 18.12
N GLU A 228 -31.53 -30.95 18.43
CA GLU A 228 -32.27 -29.80 17.89
C GLU A 228 -31.51 -28.49 18.10
N TYR A 229 -31.00 -28.25 19.33
CA TYR A 229 -30.21 -27.08 19.66
C TYR A 229 -28.91 -27.01 18.85
N GLN A 230 -28.15 -28.12 18.78
CA GLN A 230 -26.91 -28.16 18.01
C GLN A 230 -27.16 -27.91 16.53
N ARG A 231 -28.22 -28.48 15.96
CA ARG A 231 -28.63 -28.24 14.57
C ARG A 231 -28.88 -26.75 14.31
N ARG A 232 -29.77 -26.12 15.10
CA ARG A 232 -30.10 -24.68 14.94
C ARG A 232 -28.88 -23.79 15.13
N ARG A 233 -28.01 -24.11 16.10
CA ARG A 233 -26.77 -23.38 16.34
C ARG A 233 -25.82 -23.49 15.15
N ASN A 234 -25.66 -24.69 14.58
CA ASN A 234 -24.79 -24.92 13.43
C ASN A 234 -25.31 -24.19 12.18
N GLU A 235 -26.64 -24.16 11.97
CA GLU A 235 -27.25 -23.38 10.88
C GLU A 235 -26.98 -21.88 11.03
N LEU A 236 -27.18 -21.32 12.23
CA LEU A 236 -26.87 -19.92 12.50
C LEU A 236 -25.37 -19.62 12.38
N ALA A 237 -24.50 -20.53 12.81
CA ALA A 237 -23.06 -20.40 12.63
C ALA A 237 -22.68 -20.36 11.14
N ALA A 238 -23.22 -21.27 10.32
CA ALA A 238 -22.99 -21.28 8.88
C ALA A 238 -23.48 -19.99 8.20
N ARG A 239 -24.66 -19.49 8.60
CA ARG A 239 -25.21 -18.21 8.11
C ARG A 239 -24.35 -17.01 8.50
N TYR A 240 -23.81 -17.01 9.72
CA TYR A 240 -22.89 -15.98 10.20
C TYR A 240 -21.59 -15.97 9.40
N GLU A 241 -20.97 -17.14 9.22
CA GLU A 241 -19.72 -17.28 8.45
C GLU A 241 -19.93 -16.82 7.00
N ALA A 242 -21.02 -17.24 6.34
CA ALA A 242 -21.32 -16.80 4.98
C ALA A 242 -21.52 -15.28 4.88
N ALA A 243 -22.21 -14.66 5.84
CA ALA A 243 -22.38 -13.20 5.88
C ALA A 243 -21.05 -12.47 6.15
N ARG A 244 -20.20 -13.01 7.05
CA ARG A 244 -18.87 -12.45 7.32
C ARG A 244 -17.97 -12.53 6.09
N ASP A 245 -17.92 -13.67 5.42
CA ASP A 245 -17.09 -13.86 4.22
C ASP A 245 -17.56 -12.95 3.08
N GLY A 246 -18.88 -12.76 2.93
CA GLY A 246 -19.45 -11.79 2.00
C GLY A 246 -19.05 -10.34 2.32
N TYR A 247 -19.09 -9.96 3.59
CA TYR A 247 -18.64 -8.64 4.06
C TYR A 247 -17.15 -8.43 3.78
N GLU A 248 -16.29 -9.40 4.11
CA GLU A 248 -14.85 -9.31 3.90
C GLU A 248 -14.51 -9.19 2.41
N LYS A 249 -15.18 -9.96 1.55
CA LYS A 249 -15.02 -9.87 0.10
C LYS A 249 -15.42 -8.49 -0.42
N ALA A 250 -16.62 -8.01 -0.08
CA ALA A 250 -17.09 -6.69 -0.51
C ALA A 250 -16.16 -5.57 0.00
N SER A 251 -15.72 -5.66 1.26
CA SER A 251 -14.77 -4.70 1.84
C SER A 251 -13.42 -4.70 1.14
N GLY A 252 -12.91 -5.88 0.75
CA GLY A 252 -11.67 -6.00 -0.02
C GLY A 252 -11.80 -5.36 -1.41
N GLU A 253 -12.89 -5.65 -2.12
CA GLU A 253 -13.15 -5.05 -3.44
C GLU A 253 -13.33 -3.53 -3.38
N ILE A 254 -14.01 -3.01 -2.34
CA ILE A 254 -14.13 -1.56 -2.10
C ILE A 254 -12.75 -0.95 -1.90
N SER A 255 -11.91 -1.55 -1.04
CA SER A 255 -10.55 -1.08 -0.78
C SER A 255 -9.72 -1.03 -2.07
N ASP A 256 -9.76 -2.09 -2.88
CA ASP A 256 -9.06 -2.16 -4.17
C ASP A 256 -9.51 -1.07 -5.15
N ARG A 257 -10.83 -0.86 -5.27
CA ARG A 257 -11.40 0.20 -6.13
C ARG A 257 -11.03 1.59 -5.64
N GLN A 258 -11.04 1.82 -4.32
CA GLN A 258 -10.61 3.08 -3.72
C GLN A 258 -9.10 3.32 -3.93
N GLY A 259 -8.26 2.29 -3.80
CA GLY A 259 -6.82 2.38 -4.09
C GLY A 259 -6.53 2.74 -5.55
N LYS A 260 -7.26 2.13 -6.50
CA LYS A 260 -7.21 2.52 -7.92
C LYS A 260 -7.68 3.97 -8.13
N ARG A 261 -8.74 4.39 -7.44
CA ARG A 261 -9.23 5.77 -7.50
C ARG A 261 -8.17 6.77 -7.06
N LYS A 262 -7.51 6.53 -5.91
CA LYS A 262 -6.39 7.36 -5.41
C LYS A 262 -5.25 7.42 -6.43
N THR A 263 -4.94 6.30 -7.08
CA THR A 263 -3.93 6.22 -8.14
C THR A 263 -4.28 7.12 -9.34
N TYR A 264 -5.53 7.07 -9.84
CA TYR A 264 -5.99 7.93 -10.92
C TYR A 264 -6.04 9.40 -10.52
N MET A 265 -6.48 9.74 -9.31
CA MET A 265 -6.45 11.11 -8.81
C MET A 265 -5.03 11.68 -8.78
N ARG A 266 -4.06 10.89 -8.29
CA ARG A 266 -2.65 11.29 -8.27
C ARG A 266 -2.10 11.48 -9.69
N PHE A 267 -2.47 10.60 -10.61
CA PHE A 267 -2.09 10.72 -12.02
C PHE A 267 -2.64 12.01 -12.66
N ILE A 268 -3.94 12.27 -12.50
CA ILE A 268 -4.59 13.49 -12.98
C ILE A 268 -3.95 14.73 -12.36
N GLY A 269 -3.74 14.74 -11.04
CA GLY A 269 -3.08 15.85 -10.35
C GLY A 269 -1.65 16.09 -10.85
N GLY A 270 -0.90 15.02 -11.13
CA GLY A 270 0.43 15.12 -11.74
C GLY A 270 0.39 15.76 -13.13
N LEU A 271 -0.54 15.33 -13.99
CA LEU A 271 -0.73 15.95 -15.30
C LEU A 271 -1.14 17.41 -15.18
N GLN A 272 -2.05 17.75 -14.28
CA GLN A 272 -2.51 19.13 -14.06
C GLN A 272 -1.38 20.07 -13.65
N LYS A 273 -0.40 19.58 -12.86
CA LYS A 273 0.80 20.34 -12.48
C LYS A 273 1.77 20.61 -13.63
N LEU A 274 1.67 19.90 -14.76
CA LEU A 274 2.49 20.19 -15.94
C LEU A 274 2.08 21.54 -16.53
N ASP A 275 2.94 22.53 -16.38
CA ASP A 275 2.83 23.85 -16.98
C ASP A 275 3.91 23.99 -18.06
N GLY A 276 3.56 23.61 -19.29
CA GLY A 276 4.50 23.53 -20.41
C GLY A 276 5.51 22.38 -20.31
N PHE A 277 6.53 22.45 -21.16
CA PHE A 277 7.55 21.40 -21.30
C PHE A 277 8.40 21.24 -20.03
N CYS A 278 8.57 20.00 -19.62
CA CYS A 278 9.43 19.60 -18.52
C CYS A 278 10.91 19.75 -18.95
N THR A 279 11.61 20.73 -18.37
CA THR A 279 13.04 20.98 -18.64
C THR A 279 13.96 20.37 -17.59
N LYS A 280 13.43 19.90 -16.47
CA LYS A 280 14.17 19.31 -15.36
C LYS A 280 13.39 18.16 -14.77
N PHE A 281 14.10 17.11 -14.39
CA PHE A 281 13.48 15.94 -13.78
C PHE A 281 12.80 16.30 -12.46
N ASP A 282 11.55 15.89 -12.32
CA ASP A 282 10.71 16.08 -11.13
C ASP A 282 10.34 14.72 -10.52
N GLU A 283 10.78 14.50 -9.29
CA GLU A 283 10.52 13.28 -8.51
C GLU A 283 9.02 13.09 -8.18
N GLU A 284 8.27 14.18 -8.02
CA GLU A 284 6.83 14.12 -7.80
C GLU A 284 6.12 13.63 -9.05
N LEU A 285 6.48 14.17 -10.22
CA LEU A 285 5.93 13.73 -11.51
C LEU A 285 6.30 12.29 -11.82
N TRP A 286 7.54 11.89 -11.56
CA TRP A 286 7.97 10.49 -11.66
C TRP A 286 7.06 9.57 -10.85
N THR A 287 6.80 9.94 -9.60
CA THR A 287 6.00 9.09 -8.71
C THR A 287 4.50 9.15 -9.01
N ALA A 288 4.00 10.30 -9.50
CA ALA A 288 2.60 10.51 -9.81
C ALA A 288 2.18 9.87 -11.14
N LEU A 289 3.03 9.97 -12.17
CA LEU A 289 2.71 9.54 -13.53
C LEU A 289 3.11 8.08 -13.78
N LEU A 290 4.33 7.72 -13.39
CA LEU A 290 4.93 6.44 -13.80
C LEU A 290 4.42 5.27 -12.97
N ASP A 291 3.97 4.23 -13.65
CA ASP A 291 3.85 2.91 -13.06
C ASP A 291 5.22 2.21 -13.09
N HIS A 292 5.71 1.92 -14.30
CA HIS A 292 7.06 1.40 -14.53
C HIS A 292 7.59 1.76 -15.93
N ALA A 293 8.90 1.72 -16.10
CA ALA A 293 9.60 1.79 -17.38
C ALA A 293 10.09 0.39 -17.78
N THR A 294 9.99 0.03 -19.05
CA THR A 294 10.50 -1.23 -19.61
C THR A 294 11.63 -0.94 -20.58
N VAL A 295 12.80 -1.54 -20.32
CA VAL A 295 14.02 -1.30 -21.09
C VAL A 295 14.21 -2.41 -22.12
N TYR A 296 14.18 -2.05 -23.39
CA TYR A 296 14.49 -2.93 -24.52
C TYR A 296 15.91 -2.71 -25.02
N ALA A 297 16.26 -1.45 -25.28
CA ALA A 297 17.58 -1.01 -25.70
C ALA A 297 17.97 0.29 -24.97
N ARG A 298 19.11 0.89 -25.31
CA ARG A 298 19.59 2.12 -24.63
C ARG A 298 18.76 3.33 -25.05
N ASP A 299 18.28 3.29 -26.27
CA ASP A 299 17.43 4.24 -26.98
C ASP A 299 15.95 3.81 -27.04
N ASP A 300 15.62 2.55 -26.72
CA ASP A 300 14.23 2.06 -26.61
C ASP A 300 13.87 1.77 -25.14
N ILE A 301 13.37 2.81 -24.46
CA ILE A 301 12.79 2.74 -23.12
C ILE A 301 11.32 3.16 -23.23
N ARG A 302 10.42 2.27 -22.80
CA ARG A 302 8.98 2.50 -22.82
C ARG A 302 8.47 2.78 -21.44
N PHE A 303 7.69 3.83 -21.28
CA PHE A 303 7.14 4.24 -19.98
C PHE A 303 5.66 3.90 -19.94
N THR A 304 5.29 3.03 -19.00
CA THR A 304 3.90 2.69 -18.71
C THR A 304 3.40 3.61 -17.61
N PHE A 305 2.42 4.44 -17.93
CA PHE A 305 1.80 5.32 -16.95
C PHE A 305 0.71 4.61 -16.15
N LYS A 306 0.43 5.14 -14.96
CA LYS A 306 -0.59 4.60 -14.04
C LYS A 306 -2.02 4.60 -14.61
N ALA A 307 -2.29 5.38 -15.65
CA ALA A 307 -3.55 5.35 -16.37
C ALA A 307 -3.67 4.18 -17.37
N GLY A 308 -2.63 3.34 -17.55
CA GLY A 308 -2.62 2.22 -18.48
C GLY A 308 -2.06 2.54 -19.87
N ASN A 309 -1.75 3.80 -20.15
CA ASN A 309 -1.15 4.20 -21.43
C ASN A 309 0.36 3.88 -21.43
N GLU A 310 0.82 3.23 -22.50
CA GLU A 310 2.25 2.98 -22.77
C GLU A 310 2.76 4.01 -23.77
N MET A 311 3.80 4.76 -23.40
CA MET A 311 4.49 5.68 -24.31
C MET A 311 5.87 5.14 -24.66
N LYS A 312 6.13 5.04 -25.96
CA LYS A 312 7.48 4.78 -26.47
C LYS A 312 8.23 6.10 -26.60
N VAL A 313 9.43 6.17 -26.04
CA VAL A 313 10.37 7.25 -26.36
C VAL A 313 11.15 6.82 -27.59
N ASN A 314 11.02 7.59 -28.68
CA ASN A 314 11.98 7.58 -29.78
C ASN A 314 12.95 8.75 -29.59
#